data_AF-A0A971XEB3-F1
#
_entry.id   AF-A0A971XEB3-F1
#
_cell.length_a   1.000
_cell.length_b   1.000
_cell.length_c   1.000
_cell.angle_alpha   90.00
_cell.angle_beta   90.00
_cell.angle_gamma   90.00
#
_symmetry.space_group_name_H-M   'P 1'
#
loop_
_entity.id
_entity.type
_entity.pdbx_description
1 polymer ?
#
loop_
_entity_poly.entity_id
_entity_poly.type
_entity_poly.pdbx_seq_one_letter_code
_entity_poly.pdbx_strand_id
1 'polypeptide(L)'
;MKTKFFTSIIAILISFSFANGQKIEKELGEIKKLNLNSGSYTLKRGDGKIIYYNANDGKLAMLYDSINKYLNMQTGSNVEIYLPAIDTINISEIAKLSVVDTIFTNNLNISVNEASMCDLIVNCDTLELFASEASYIRASGQCNYLKVKANEASYINAAKLVAKNADAFANEASGVSVNALDTLNITAKEVSYISYFGKPTNLNFTKDEISFITKKDSININDTINIANKILQSLPDFDSLLNNLSEVKFKINITDTDTYDKDTFNKDKKYDKRDNDKKDTKSNKKNKFKGHWAALDFIFSNYADKSLSYTLPANYDYLDLNFSKSTGVQLNFFQQSIPFNKSRTFGMVTGLGLQCVNYTFSQKPIITDSKLGLIVINDSTKTVAKSKITANYLQLPILFEYQAKSKPYFHISVGAIGGVMIGSHAKIKYSTPDKNEKERSINSLYPFKYGLVCRFGIKNLSFTLQYNFSPVFKENKGPEVLPLEFGITLLSF
;
A
#
# COMPACT_ATOMS: atom_id res chain seq x y z
N MET A 1 -55.10 12.01 38.23
CA MET A 1 -53.81 11.41 38.67
C MET A 1 -53.10 10.85 37.44
N LYS A 2 -52.04 11.53 36.97
CA LYS A 2 -51.16 11.01 35.91
C LYS A 2 -50.00 10.31 36.60
N THR A 3 -50.04 8.98 36.63
CA THR A 3 -48.95 8.16 37.16
C THR A 3 -47.82 8.17 36.13
N LYS A 4 -46.78 8.97 36.39
CA LYS A 4 -45.52 8.90 35.65
C LYS A 4 -44.89 7.55 35.99
N PHE A 5 -44.95 6.59 35.06
CA PHE A 5 -44.11 5.40 35.12
C PHE A 5 -42.66 5.87 34.97
N PHE A 6 -41.90 5.79 36.07
CA PHE A 6 -40.45 5.81 36.04
C PHE A 6 -40.00 4.58 35.22
N THR A 7 -39.68 4.77 33.95
CA THR A 7 -38.87 3.82 33.19
C THR A 7 -37.48 3.84 33.81
N SER A 8 -37.23 2.92 34.73
CA SER A 8 -35.90 2.65 35.27
C SER A 8 -34.97 2.25 34.13
N ILE A 9 -34.10 3.18 33.74
CA ILE A 9 -32.95 2.92 32.88
C ILE A 9 -31.99 2.03 33.69
N ILE A 10 -31.94 0.74 33.38
CA ILE A 10 -30.86 -0.13 33.87
C ILE A 10 -29.64 0.15 32.98
N ALA A 11 -28.96 1.26 33.24
CA ALA A 11 -27.63 1.52 32.72
C ALA A 11 -26.65 0.73 33.59
N ILE A 12 -26.33 -0.49 33.17
CA ILE A 12 -25.29 -1.29 33.80
C ILE A 12 -23.94 -0.71 33.34
N LEU A 13 -23.48 0.31 34.07
CA LEU A 13 -22.16 0.92 33.91
C LEU A 13 -21.16 0.03 34.65
N ILE A 14 -20.63 -1.01 33.97
CA ILE A 14 -19.61 -1.86 34.60
C ILE A 14 -18.24 -1.40 34.14
N SER A 15 -17.62 -0.55 34.93
CA SER A 15 -16.17 -0.37 34.90
C SER A 15 -15.55 -1.53 35.68
N PHE A 16 -14.80 -2.37 34.99
CA PHE A 16 -14.05 -3.44 35.63
C PHE A 16 -12.57 -3.07 35.69
N SER A 17 -12.01 -3.03 36.90
CA SER A 17 -10.56 -3.14 37.09
C SER A 17 -10.23 -4.60 37.27
N PHE A 18 -9.65 -5.24 36.25
CA PHE A 18 -9.37 -6.68 36.26
C PHE A 18 -7.90 -6.99 36.58
N ALA A 19 -7.67 -8.12 37.27
CA ALA A 19 -6.35 -8.70 37.45
C ALA A 19 -5.85 -9.38 36.15
N ASN A 20 -4.51 -9.47 36.01
CA ASN A 20 -3.81 -9.94 34.82
C ASN A 20 -4.28 -11.31 34.28
N GLY A 21 -4.41 -11.42 32.95
CA GLY A 21 -4.42 -12.70 32.22
C GLY A 21 -5.74 -13.48 32.14
N GLN A 22 -6.87 -12.92 32.57
CA GLN A 22 -8.16 -13.61 32.48
C GLN A 22 -8.87 -13.40 31.14
N LYS A 23 -9.34 -14.49 30.52
CA LYS A 23 -10.33 -14.47 29.43
C LYS A 23 -11.68 -14.13 30.04
N ILE A 24 -12.30 -13.05 29.59
CA ILE A 24 -13.66 -12.68 30.02
C ILE A 24 -14.61 -13.05 28.90
N GLU A 25 -15.64 -13.78 29.27
CA GLU A 25 -16.70 -14.21 28.39
C GLU A 25 -18.01 -13.68 28.96
N LYS A 26 -18.73 -12.88 28.18
CA LYS A 26 -20.00 -12.31 28.59
C LYS A 26 -21.05 -12.52 27.52
N GLU A 27 -22.10 -13.23 27.90
CA GLU A 27 -23.32 -13.30 27.11
C GLU A 27 -24.08 -11.99 27.26
N LEU A 28 -24.50 -11.44 26.12
CA LEU A 28 -25.34 -10.27 26.06
C LEU A 28 -26.64 -10.65 25.33
N GLY A 29 -27.68 -9.86 25.56
CA GLY A 29 -28.90 -9.97 24.78
C GLY A 29 -28.67 -9.57 23.32
N GLU A 30 -29.76 -9.45 22.58
CA GLU A 30 -29.73 -8.99 21.19
C GLU A 30 -29.09 -7.59 21.08
N ILE A 31 -28.07 -7.46 20.22
CA ILE A 31 -27.40 -6.19 19.92
C ILE A 31 -27.69 -5.83 18.47
N LYS A 32 -28.31 -4.66 18.27
CA LYS A 32 -28.61 -4.08 16.96
C LYS A 32 -27.66 -2.95 16.58
N LYS A 33 -27.10 -2.26 17.58
CA LYS A 33 -26.20 -1.12 17.37
C LYS A 33 -24.92 -1.30 18.16
N LEU A 34 -23.79 -1.09 17.49
CA LEU A 34 -22.46 -1.25 18.06
C LEU A 34 -21.65 0.03 17.89
N ASN A 35 -21.15 0.61 18.97
CA ASN A 35 -20.22 1.74 18.95
C ASN A 35 -18.86 1.26 19.46
N LEU A 36 -17.83 1.38 18.64
CA LEU A 36 -16.49 0.88 18.87
C LEU A 36 -15.52 2.06 18.89
N ASN A 37 -14.94 2.35 20.05
CA ASN A 37 -14.06 3.51 20.26
C ASN A 37 -12.70 3.05 20.74
N SER A 38 -11.61 3.44 20.05
CA SER A 38 -10.26 2.97 20.37
C SER A 38 -10.06 1.44 20.32
N GLY A 39 -8.86 0.98 19.96
CA GLY A 39 -8.50 -0.44 20.06
C GLY A 39 -8.90 -1.29 18.85
N SER A 40 -8.92 -2.61 19.01
CA SER A 40 -9.05 -3.57 17.90
C SER A 40 -10.13 -4.61 18.18
N TYR A 41 -11.08 -4.73 17.27
CA TYR A 41 -12.27 -5.55 17.38
C TYR A 41 -12.32 -6.57 16.25
N THR A 42 -12.66 -7.81 16.58
CA THR A 42 -12.95 -8.87 15.62
C THR A 42 -14.40 -9.25 15.75
N LEU A 43 -15.18 -9.10 14.69
CA LEU A 43 -16.58 -9.52 14.67
C LEU A 43 -16.72 -10.85 13.94
N LYS A 44 -17.30 -11.82 14.66
CA LYS A 44 -17.62 -13.17 14.23
C LYS A 44 -19.13 -13.38 14.29
N ARG A 45 -19.61 -14.35 13.52
CA ARG A 45 -21.01 -14.75 13.61
C ARG A 45 -21.19 -15.70 14.79
N GLY A 46 -22.21 -15.47 15.62
CA GLY A 46 -22.52 -16.35 16.75
C GLY A 46 -23.59 -15.82 17.69
N ASP A 47 -23.84 -16.51 18.80
CA ASP A 47 -24.98 -16.28 19.69
C ASP A 47 -24.76 -15.15 20.71
N GLY A 48 -24.52 -13.92 20.25
CA GLY A 48 -24.60 -12.72 21.10
C GLY A 48 -23.60 -12.71 22.28
N LYS A 49 -22.33 -13.02 22.02
CA LYS A 49 -21.30 -13.17 23.05
C LYS A 49 -20.12 -12.26 22.81
N ILE A 50 -19.47 -11.82 23.88
CA ILE A 50 -18.21 -11.08 23.80
C ILE A 50 -17.12 -11.86 24.51
N ILE A 51 -15.97 -11.97 23.84
CA ILE A 51 -14.76 -12.55 24.38
C ILE A 51 -13.67 -11.48 24.40
N TYR A 52 -13.22 -11.15 25.60
CA TYR A 52 -12.12 -10.21 25.81
C TYR A 52 -10.86 -10.95 26.26
N TYR A 53 -9.74 -10.67 25.59
CA TYR A 53 -8.44 -11.22 25.92
C TYR A 53 -7.59 -10.14 26.59
N ASN A 54 -7.36 -10.27 27.90
CA ASN A 54 -6.61 -9.27 28.67
C ASN A 54 -5.12 -9.28 28.29
N ALA A 55 -4.66 -8.27 27.55
CA ALA A 55 -3.26 -7.94 27.37
C ALA A 55 -2.98 -6.58 28.02
N ASN A 56 -2.55 -6.61 29.28
CA ASN A 56 -1.82 -5.58 30.03
C ASN A 56 -2.46 -4.20 30.32
N ASP A 57 -3.57 -3.79 29.69
CA ASP A 57 -3.88 -2.34 29.64
C ASP A 57 -5.03 -1.85 30.54
N GLY A 58 -5.69 -2.73 31.30
CA GLY A 58 -6.60 -2.35 32.39
C GLY A 58 -7.80 -1.44 32.03
N LYS A 59 -8.08 -1.22 30.74
CA LYS A 59 -9.15 -0.31 30.28
C LYS A 59 -10.03 -1.01 29.24
N LEU A 60 -11.02 -1.76 29.72
CA LEU A 60 -12.19 -2.13 28.93
C LEU A 60 -13.39 -1.42 29.56
N ALA A 61 -13.95 -0.43 28.86
CA ALA A 61 -15.20 0.19 29.23
C ALA A 61 -16.31 -0.36 28.31
N MET A 62 -17.37 -0.91 28.89
CA MET A 62 -18.52 -1.43 28.16
C MET A 62 -19.80 -0.87 28.75
N LEU A 63 -20.65 -0.32 27.89
CA LEU A 63 -21.99 0.14 28.23
C LEU A 63 -22.99 -0.56 27.33
N TYR A 64 -23.80 -1.45 27.91
CA TYR A 64 -24.87 -2.14 27.20
C TYR A 64 -26.23 -1.62 27.67
N ASP A 65 -27.05 -1.21 26.72
CA ASP A 65 -28.44 -0.83 26.92
C ASP A 65 -29.34 -1.90 26.32
N SER A 66 -29.94 -2.70 27.20
CA SER A 66 -30.83 -3.79 26.83
C SER A 66 -32.14 -3.34 26.17
N ILE A 67 -32.59 -2.11 26.41
CA ILE A 67 -33.85 -1.58 25.87
C ILE A 67 -33.64 -1.16 24.42
N ASN A 68 -32.58 -0.39 24.17
CA ASN A 68 -32.23 0.11 22.84
C ASN A 68 -31.36 -0.87 22.03
N LYS A 69 -30.99 -2.01 22.61
CA LYS A 69 -30.12 -3.04 22.02
C LYS A 69 -28.83 -2.45 21.48
N TYR A 70 -28.27 -1.48 22.22
CA TYR A 70 -27.05 -0.77 21.84
C TYR A 70 -25.91 -1.15 22.78
N LEU A 71 -24.72 -1.32 22.21
CA LEU A 71 -23.49 -1.59 22.94
C LEU A 71 -22.44 -0.55 22.57
N ASN A 72 -21.87 0.12 23.57
CA ASN A 72 -20.70 0.98 23.42
C ASN A 72 -19.50 0.30 24.09
N MET A 73 -18.38 0.25 23.38
CA MET A 73 -17.13 -0.35 23.83
C MET A 73 -15.98 0.62 23.63
N GLN A 74 -15.11 0.72 24.63
CA GLN A 74 -13.83 1.38 24.53
C GLN A 74 -12.73 0.51 25.11
N THR A 75 -11.64 0.32 24.37
CA THR A 75 -10.57 -0.59 24.79
C THR A 75 -9.20 -0.19 24.28
N GLY A 76 -8.15 -0.55 25.04
CA GLY A 76 -6.76 -0.52 24.57
C GLY A 76 -6.28 -1.83 23.93
N SER A 77 -7.10 -2.89 23.93
CA SER A 77 -6.68 -4.25 23.57
C SER A 77 -7.56 -4.89 22.50
N ASN A 78 -7.32 -6.17 22.20
CA ASN A 78 -8.09 -6.93 21.21
C ASN A 78 -9.37 -7.53 21.82
N VAL A 79 -10.50 -7.37 21.15
CA VAL A 79 -11.80 -7.91 21.59
C VAL A 79 -12.46 -8.69 20.47
N GLU A 80 -12.98 -9.87 20.78
CA GLU A 80 -13.83 -10.63 19.88
C GLU A 80 -15.30 -10.45 20.26
N ILE A 81 -16.13 -10.19 19.26
CA ILE A 81 -17.57 -9.97 19.40
C ILE A 81 -18.25 -11.00 18.50
N TYR A 82 -19.25 -11.70 19.02
CA TYR A 82 -20.03 -12.71 18.32
C TYR A 82 -21.48 -12.23 18.26
N LEU A 83 -21.98 -11.92 17.06
CA LEU A 83 -23.36 -11.46 16.88
C LEU A 83 -24.07 -12.28 15.80
N PRO A 84 -25.38 -12.56 15.94
CA PRO A 84 -26.13 -13.29 14.94
C PRO A 84 -26.51 -12.37 13.76
N ALA A 85 -26.82 -11.12 14.07
CA ALA A 85 -27.15 -10.04 13.14
C ALA A 85 -26.76 -8.70 13.76
N ILE A 86 -26.67 -7.66 12.94
CA ILE A 86 -26.37 -6.29 13.37
C ILE A 86 -26.97 -5.31 12.35
N ASP A 87 -27.51 -4.19 12.84
CA ASP A 87 -28.16 -3.17 12.01
C ASP A 87 -27.26 -1.94 11.83
N THR A 88 -26.46 -1.59 12.85
CA THR A 88 -25.59 -0.39 12.81
C THR A 88 -24.26 -0.61 13.52
N ILE A 89 -23.17 -0.15 12.92
CA ILE A 89 -21.83 -0.14 13.51
C ILE A 89 -21.21 1.26 13.34
N ASN A 90 -20.82 1.88 14.45
CA ASN A 90 -20.05 3.12 14.46
C ASN A 90 -18.65 2.85 15.01
N ILE A 91 -17.64 3.38 14.33
CA ILE A 91 -16.22 3.15 14.65
C ILE A 91 -15.49 4.49 14.68
N SER A 92 -14.87 4.81 15.80
CA SER A 92 -14.22 6.11 16.05
C SER A 92 -12.99 5.98 16.96
N GLU A 93 -12.27 7.07 17.14
CA GLU A 93 -11.09 7.17 18.00
C GLU A 93 -9.97 6.16 17.67
N ILE A 94 -9.56 6.04 16.41
CA ILE A 94 -8.46 5.12 15.98
C ILE A 94 -8.81 3.65 16.28
N ALA A 95 -10.10 3.28 16.20
CA ALA A 95 -10.53 1.90 16.33
C ALA A 95 -10.35 1.12 15.01
N LYS A 96 -10.12 -0.18 15.13
CA LYS A 96 -10.12 -1.11 14.00
C LYS A 96 -11.15 -2.20 14.19
N LEU A 97 -12.03 -2.40 13.21
CA LEU A 97 -12.92 -3.55 13.14
C LEU A 97 -12.49 -4.50 12.01
N SER A 98 -12.42 -5.79 12.31
CA SER A 98 -12.23 -6.86 11.32
C SER A 98 -13.36 -7.87 11.43
N VAL A 99 -14.20 -7.91 10.41
CA VAL A 99 -15.26 -8.90 10.25
C VAL A 99 -14.64 -10.12 9.55
N VAL A 100 -14.59 -11.25 10.25
CA VAL A 100 -13.97 -12.48 9.72
C VAL A 100 -14.98 -13.45 9.12
N ASP A 101 -16.25 -13.36 9.55
CA ASP A 101 -17.36 -14.16 9.01
C ASP A 101 -18.30 -13.28 8.18
N THR A 102 -18.97 -13.86 7.19
CA THR A 102 -19.98 -13.11 6.43
C THR A 102 -21.17 -12.75 7.32
N ILE A 103 -21.45 -11.45 7.43
CA ILE A 103 -22.66 -10.94 8.10
C ILE A 103 -23.84 -11.09 7.16
N PHE A 104 -24.93 -11.68 7.66
CA PHE A 104 -26.20 -11.79 6.95
C PHE A 104 -27.24 -10.94 7.66
N THR A 105 -27.72 -9.89 7.00
CA THR A 105 -28.74 -8.98 7.56
C THR A 105 -29.52 -8.33 6.43
N ASN A 106 -30.71 -7.79 6.70
CA ASN A 106 -31.46 -7.06 5.68
C ASN A 106 -30.82 -5.69 5.45
N ASN A 107 -30.55 -4.95 6.53
CA ASN A 107 -30.02 -3.59 6.46
C ASN A 107 -28.80 -3.48 7.35
N LEU A 108 -27.73 -2.87 6.84
CA LEU A 108 -26.54 -2.57 7.63
C LEU A 108 -26.06 -1.15 7.33
N ASN A 109 -25.88 -0.36 8.37
CA ASN A 109 -25.22 0.94 8.29
C ASN A 109 -23.88 0.89 9.04
N ILE A 110 -22.79 1.26 8.38
CA ILE A 110 -21.48 1.41 9.01
C ILE A 110 -20.97 2.84 8.83
N SER A 111 -20.61 3.48 9.93
CA SER A 111 -19.94 4.79 9.94
C SER A 111 -18.56 4.65 10.58
N VAL A 112 -17.51 5.14 9.91
CA VAL A 112 -16.12 5.06 10.36
C VAL A 112 -15.48 6.44 10.29
N ASN A 113 -15.00 6.95 11.42
CA ASN A 113 -14.48 8.30 11.56
C ASN A 113 -13.12 8.29 12.29
N GLU A 114 -12.48 9.45 12.43
CA GLU A 114 -11.31 9.66 13.30
C GLU A 114 -10.17 8.65 13.10
N ALA A 115 -9.65 8.54 11.87
CA ALA A 115 -8.57 7.65 11.48
C ALA A 115 -8.82 6.15 11.77
N SER A 116 -10.09 5.77 11.92
CA SER A 116 -10.50 4.38 12.19
C SER A 116 -10.58 3.55 10.91
N MET A 117 -10.59 2.21 11.07
CA MET A 117 -10.60 1.27 9.96
C MET A 117 -11.66 0.18 10.12
N CYS A 118 -12.31 -0.21 9.01
CA CYS A 118 -13.24 -1.34 8.96
C CYS A 118 -12.94 -2.27 7.79
N ASP A 119 -12.74 -3.55 8.09
CA ASP A 119 -12.74 -4.65 7.12
C ASP A 119 -14.05 -5.44 7.23
N LEU A 120 -14.88 -5.40 6.19
CA LEU A 120 -16.24 -5.94 6.16
C LEU A 120 -16.40 -7.06 5.12
N ILE A 121 -17.07 -8.14 5.53
CA ILE A 121 -17.60 -9.19 4.65
C ILE A 121 -19.11 -9.31 4.91
N VAL A 122 -19.95 -9.00 3.92
CA VAL A 122 -21.41 -8.88 4.12
C VAL A 122 -22.23 -9.43 2.96
N ASN A 123 -23.41 -9.96 3.30
CA ASN A 123 -24.47 -10.30 2.36
C ASN A 123 -25.78 -9.70 2.90
N CYS A 124 -26.27 -8.63 2.27
CA CYS A 124 -27.47 -7.92 2.74
C CYS A 124 -28.34 -7.36 1.61
N ASP A 125 -29.54 -6.89 1.95
CA ASP A 125 -30.40 -6.19 0.99
C ASP A 125 -29.87 -4.76 0.78
N THR A 126 -29.77 -3.99 1.86
CA THR A 126 -29.29 -2.59 1.85
C THR A 126 -28.01 -2.45 2.68
N LEU A 127 -26.99 -1.84 2.09
CA LEU A 127 -25.75 -1.48 2.78
C LEU A 127 -25.48 0.03 2.65
N GLU A 128 -25.30 0.71 3.77
CA GLU A 128 -24.81 2.09 3.79
C GLU A 128 -23.43 2.15 4.46
N LEU A 129 -22.44 2.73 3.78
CA LEU A 129 -21.08 2.91 4.28
C LEU A 129 -20.72 4.40 4.27
N PHE A 130 -20.37 4.93 5.43
CA PHE A 130 -19.96 6.31 5.64
C PHE A 130 -18.55 6.35 6.20
N ALA A 131 -17.66 7.11 5.55
CA ALA A 131 -16.30 7.32 6.00
C ALA A 131 -16.00 8.83 6.05
N SER A 132 -15.44 9.32 7.15
CA SER A 132 -14.92 10.69 7.29
C SER A 132 -13.61 10.71 8.08
N GLU A 133 -12.94 11.86 8.12
CA GLU A 133 -11.80 12.13 9.01
C GLU A 133 -10.67 11.10 8.89
N ALA A 134 -10.13 10.95 7.68
CA ALA A 134 -9.02 10.04 7.36
C ALA A 134 -9.26 8.55 7.65
N SER A 135 -10.53 8.14 7.75
CA SER A 135 -10.91 6.73 7.94
C SER A 135 -10.83 5.88 6.66
N TYR A 136 -10.84 4.56 6.85
CA TYR A 136 -10.79 3.59 5.76
C TYR A 136 -11.81 2.46 5.94
N ILE A 137 -12.57 2.18 4.88
CA ILE A 137 -13.47 1.03 4.83
C ILE A 137 -13.08 0.14 3.65
N ARG A 138 -12.95 -1.18 3.88
CA ARG A 138 -12.87 -2.18 2.82
C ARG A 138 -14.03 -3.16 2.96
N ALA A 139 -14.86 -3.24 1.94
CA ALA A 139 -16.04 -4.08 1.91
C ALA A 139 -15.97 -5.12 0.80
N SER A 140 -16.46 -6.33 1.10
CA SER A 140 -16.59 -7.44 0.15
C SER A 140 -17.86 -8.25 0.41
N GLY A 141 -18.31 -9.01 -0.59
CA GLY A 141 -19.55 -9.78 -0.55
C GLY A 141 -20.57 -9.28 -1.57
N GLN A 142 -21.84 -9.17 -1.20
CA GLN A 142 -22.91 -8.77 -2.12
C GLN A 142 -24.04 -7.99 -1.44
N CYS A 143 -24.70 -7.09 -2.17
CA CYS A 143 -25.95 -6.48 -1.74
C CYS A 143 -26.87 -6.06 -2.90
N ASN A 144 -28.16 -5.82 -2.61
CA ASN A 144 -29.10 -5.32 -3.62
C ASN A 144 -28.98 -3.81 -3.83
N TYR A 145 -28.79 -3.05 -2.75
CA TYR A 145 -28.57 -1.61 -2.81
C TYR A 145 -27.38 -1.22 -1.93
N LEU A 146 -26.47 -0.43 -2.50
CA LEU A 146 -25.27 0.06 -1.86
C LEU A 146 -25.26 1.59 -1.87
N LYS A 147 -25.04 2.21 -0.72
CA LYS A 147 -24.76 3.63 -0.63
C LYS A 147 -23.41 3.83 0.04
N VAL A 148 -22.50 4.51 -0.65
CA VAL A 148 -21.17 4.81 -0.13
C VAL A 148 -20.94 6.32 -0.14
N LYS A 149 -20.51 6.86 0.99
CA LYS A 149 -20.21 8.28 1.14
C LYS A 149 -18.86 8.45 1.86
N ALA A 150 -17.87 8.95 1.13
CA ALA A 150 -16.55 9.29 1.67
C ALA A 150 -16.38 10.82 1.73
N ASN A 151 -15.91 11.33 2.86
CA ASN A 151 -15.60 12.75 3.07
C ASN A 151 -14.24 12.90 3.78
N GLU A 152 -13.70 14.12 3.85
CA GLU A 152 -12.59 14.49 4.75
C GLU A 152 -11.39 13.53 4.71
N ALA A 153 -10.77 13.38 3.54
CA ALA A 153 -9.60 12.52 3.31
C ALA A 153 -9.80 11.01 3.61
N SER A 154 -11.04 10.54 3.71
CA SER A 154 -11.35 9.12 3.88
C SER A 154 -11.36 8.33 2.58
N TYR A 155 -11.35 7.00 2.68
CA TYR A 155 -11.46 6.12 1.52
C TYR A 155 -12.36 4.90 1.77
N ILE A 156 -13.27 4.63 0.82
CA ILE A 156 -14.12 3.43 0.82
C ILE A 156 -13.77 2.55 -0.37
N ASN A 157 -13.31 1.33 -0.10
CA ASN A 157 -13.02 0.29 -1.09
C ASN A 157 -14.09 -0.81 -1.09
N ALA A 158 -15.12 -0.64 -1.89
CA ALA A 158 -16.17 -1.62 -2.15
C ALA A 158 -16.01 -2.30 -3.53
N ALA A 159 -14.80 -2.34 -4.10
CA ALA A 159 -14.56 -2.95 -5.41
C ALA A 159 -14.89 -4.46 -5.44
N LYS A 160 -14.69 -5.14 -4.31
CA LYS A 160 -14.99 -6.58 -4.13
C LYS A 160 -16.40 -6.86 -3.59
N LEU A 161 -17.22 -5.82 -3.43
CA LEU A 161 -18.62 -5.93 -3.01
C LEU A 161 -19.51 -5.77 -4.25
N VAL A 162 -20.21 -6.83 -4.65
CA VAL A 162 -21.07 -6.79 -5.85
C VAL A 162 -22.44 -6.23 -5.46
N ALA A 163 -22.73 -5.00 -5.87
CA ALA A 163 -24.04 -4.39 -5.67
C ALA A 163 -24.92 -4.53 -6.92
N LYS A 164 -26.22 -4.77 -6.76
CA LYS A 164 -27.16 -4.64 -7.90
C LYS A 164 -27.32 -3.16 -8.29
N ASN A 165 -27.64 -2.31 -7.32
CA ASN A 165 -27.72 -0.85 -7.49
C ASN A 165 -26.77 -0.16 -6.51
N ALA A 166 -26.12 0.93 -6.93
CA ALA A 166 -25.22 1.67 -6.06
C ALA A 166 -25.27 3.19 -6.25
N ASP A 167 -25.16 3.91 -5.12
CA ASP A 167 -24.95 5.36 -5.06
C ASP A 167 -23.58 5.64 -4.42
N ALA A 168 -22.70 6.28 -5.17
CA ALA A 168 -21.34 6.60 -4.75
C ALA A 168 -21.12 8.11 -4.65
N PHE A 169 -20.78 8.58 -3.45
CA PHE A 169 -20.49 9.97 -3.17
C PHE A 169 -19.08 10.14 -2.59
N ALA A 170 -18.31 11.08 -3.13
CA ALA A 170 -17.00 11.47 -2.60
C ALA A 170 -16.86 13.00 -2.62
N ASN A 171 -16.40 13.60 -1.52
CA ASN A 171 -16.04 15.02 -1.43
C ASN A 171 -14.77 15.22 -0.57
N GLU A 172 -14.24 16.44 -0.50
CA GLU A 172 -13.23 16.83 0.51
C GLU A 172 -11.99 15.91 0.58
N ALA A 173 -11.29 15.75 -0.55
CA ALA A 173 -10.07 14.92 -0.67
C ALA A 173 -10.28 13.41 -0.45
N SER A 174 -11.51 12.91 -0.56
CA SER A 174 -11.82 11.49 -0.36
C SER A 174 -11.83 10.66 -1.65
N GLY A 175 -11.91 9.33 -1.49
CA GLY A 175 -12.12 8.45 -2.63
C GLY A 175 -13.00 7.23 -2.38
N VAL A 176 -13.56 6.72 -3.48
CA VAL A 176 -14.47 5.57 -3.48
C VAL A 176 -14.09 4.61 -4.59
N SER A 177 -14.13 3.31 -4.31
CA SER A 177 -14.18 2.24 -5.30
C SER A 177 -15.47 1.46 -5.16
N VAL A 178 -16.25 1.30 -6.22
CA VAL A 178 -17.59 0.68 -6.17
C VAL A 178 -17.82 -0.28 -7.33
N ASN A 179 -18.58 -1.36 -7.14
CA ASN A 179 -18.95 -2.29 -8.19
C ASN A 179 -20.48 -2.45 -8.24
N ALA A 180 -21.07 -2.21 -9.42
CA ALA A 180 -22.52 -2.24 -9.62
C ALA A 180 -22.92 -2.95 -10.93
N LEU A 181 -24.05 -3.66 -10.90
CA LEU A 181 -24.55 -4.46 -12.03
C LEU A 181 -25.67 -3.77 -12.84
N ASP A 182 -26.62 -3.11 -12.17
CA ASP A 182 -27.81 -2.54 -12.81
C ASP A 182 -27.72 -1.02 -12.87
N THR A 183 -27.75 -0.36 -11.72
CA THR A 183 -27.73 1.12 -11.63
C THR A 183 -26.54 1.59 -10.83
N LEU A 184 -25.84 2.61 -11.34
CA LEU A 184 -24.77 3.30 -10.63
C LEU A 184 -24.94 4.82 -10.76
N ASN A 185 -25.19 5.49 -9.64
CA ASN A 185 -25.18 6.95 -9.56
C ASN A 185 -23.90 7.41 -8.85
N ILE A 186 -23.14 8.29 -9.50
CA ILE A 186 -21.87 8.79 -8.99
C ILE A 186 -21.97 10.29 -8.75
N THR A 187 -21.54 10.76 -7.58
CA THR A 187 -21.41 12.18 -7.25
C THR A 187 -20.00 12.45 -6.72
N ALA A 188 -19.15 13.06 -7.54
CA ALA A 188 -17.78 13.38 -7.19
C ALA A 188 -17.60 14.91 -7.06
N LYS A 189 -17.46 15.42 -5.84
CA LYS A 189 -17.32 16.84 -5.54
C LYS A 189 -15.91 17.22 -5.12
N GLU A 190 -15.53 18.47 -5.32
CA GLU A 190 -14.23 19.02 -4.97
C GLU A 190 -13.06 18.15 -5.47
N VAL A 191 -11.97 18.07 -4.72
CA VAL A 191 -10.88 17.14 -4.99
C VAL A 191 -11.34 15.76 -4.52
N SER A 192 -11.90 14.94 -5.40
CA SER A 192 -12.29 13.56 -5.05
C SER A 192 -12.04 12.59 -6.21
N TYR A 193 -11.88 11.30 -5.87
CA TYR A 193 -11.65 10.24 -6.85
C TYR A 193 -12.64 9.09 -6.66
N ILE A 194 -13.41 8.78 -7.69
CA ILE A 194 -14.30 7.62 -7.71
C ILE A 194 -13.86 6.68 -8.83
N SER A 195 -13.63 5.41 -8.50
CA SER A 195 -13.48 4.35 -9.48
C SER A 195 -14.64 3.38 -9.42
N TYR A 196 -15.11 2.93 -10.57
CA TYR A 196 -16.20 1.98 -10.64
C TYR A 196 -15.87 0.77 -11.51
N PHE A 197 -16.39 -0.38 -11.11
CA PHE A 197 -16.24 -1.68 -11.74
C PHE A 197 -17.60 -2.18 -12.24
N GLY A 198 -17.57 -3.20 -13.09
CA GLY A 198 -18.77 -3.76 -13.70
C GLY A 198 -19.22 -2.99 -14.95
N LYS A 199 -20.35 -3.42 -15.50
CA LYS A 199 -21.01 -2.80 -16.66
C LYS A 199 -22.46 -2.47 -16.29
N PRO A 200 -22.69 -1.44 -15.45
CA PRO A 200 -24.04 -1.07 -15.04
C PRO A 200 -24.90 -0.72 -16.26
N THR A 201 -26.15 -1.19 -16.25
CA THR A 201 -27.14 -0.89 -17.29
C THR A 201 -27.46 0.61 -17.34
N ASN A 202 -27.60 1.25 -16.18
CA ASN A 202 -27.86 2.67 -16.01
C ASN A 202 -26.70 3.31 -15.25
N LEU A 203 -25.99 4.26 -15.88
CA LEU A 203 -24.86 4.96 -15.28
C LEU A 203 -25.09 6.47 -15.33
N ASN A 204 -25.17 7.10 -14.17
CA ASN A 204 -25.32 8.55 -14.02
C ASN A 204 -24.13 9.11 -13.25
N PHE A 205 -23.63 10.28 -13.64
CA PHE A 205 -22.58 10.96 -12.88
C PHE A 205 -22.82 12.48 -12.78
N THR A 206 -22.58 13.00 -11.58
CA THR A 206 -22.43 14.43 -11.28
C THR A 206 -21.00 14.63 -10.82
N LYS A 207 -20.25 15.54 -11.45
CA LYS A 207 -18.84 15.78 -11.11
C LYS A 207 -18.48 17.26 -11.17
N ASP A 208 -17.70 17.71 -10.19
CA ASP A 208 -17.03 19.01 -10.23
C ASP A 208 -15.84 18.98 -11.21
N GLU A 209 -15.31 20.15 -11.58
CA GLU A 209 -14.23 20.25 -12.58
C GLU A 209 -12.95 19.49 -12.17
N ILE A 210 -12.62 19.50 -10.89
CA ILE A 210 -11.38 18.94 -10.33
C ILE A 210 -11.53 17.52 -9.78
N SER A 211 -12.72 16.92 -9.90
CA SER A 211 -12.99 15.55 -9.46
C SER A 211 -12.80 14.54 -10.59
N PHE A 212 -12.39 13.33 -10.22
CA PHE A 212 -12.00 12.27 -11.15
C PHE A 212 -12.92 11.06 -11.00
N ILE A 213 -13.49 10.63 -12.12
CA ILE A 213 -14.28 9.39 -12.20
C ILE A 213 -13.60 8.47 -13.22
N THR A 214 -13.30 7.23 -12.83
CA THR A 214 -12.62 6.25 -13.69
C THR A 214 -13.36 4.93 -13.72
N LYS A 215 -13.67 4.43 -14.93
CA LYS A 215 -14.08 3.04 -15.10
C LYS A 215 -12.85 2.14 -14.99
N LYS A 216 -12.90 1.15 -14.11
CA LYS A 216 -11.95 0.05 -14.06
C LYS A 216 -12.63 -1.18 -14.63
N ASP A 217 -12.49 -1.37 -15.94
CA ASP A 217 -12.89 -2.60 -16.57
C ASP A 217 -12.04 -3.75 -16.00
N SER A 218 -12.69 -4.81 -15.53
CA SER A 218 -12.03 -6.10 -15.41
C SER A 218 -11.45 -6.43 -16.78
N ILE A 219 -10.12 -6.39 -16.92
CA ILE A 219 -9.42 -6.71 -18.17
C ILE A 219 -9.90 -8.08 -18.62
N ASN A 220 -10.62 -8.12 -19.75
CA ASN A 220 -11.05 -9.36 -20.36
C ASN A 220 -9.82 -9.96 -21.03
N ILE A 221 -9.23 -10.97 -20.40
CA ILE A 221 -8.01 -11.67 -20.85
C ILE A 221 -8.08 -12.06 -22.33
N ASN A 222 -9.28 -12.36 -22.85
CA ASN A 222 -9.50 -12.70 -24.25
C ASN A 222 -9.28 -11.54 -25.24
N ASP A 223 -9.56 -10.29 -24.85
CA ASP A 223 -9.32 -9.14 -25.72
C ASP A 223 -7.82 -8.82 -25.81
N THR A 224 -7.09 -8.99 -24.69
CA THR A 224 -5.62 -8.86 -24.68
C THR A 224 -4.95 -9.97 -25.47
N ILE A 225 -5.42 -11.21 -25.37
CA ILE A 225 -4.90 -12.35 -26.15
C ILE A 225 -5.20 -12.16 -27.65
N ASN A 226 -6.38 -11.68 -28.01
CA ASN A 226 -6.72 -11.44 -29.42
C ASN A 226 -5.93 -10.28 -30.04
N ILE A 227 -5.67 -9.22 -29.27
CA ILE A 227 -4.81 -8.11 -29.70
C ILE A 227 -3.35 -8.57 -29.77
N ALA A 228 -2.87 -9.30 -28.78
CA ALA A 228 -1.52 -9.87 -28.78
C ALA A 228 -1.31 -10.83 -29.96
N ASN A 229 -2.26 -11.72 -30.24
CA ASN A 229 -2.20 -12.65 -31.37
C ASN A 229 -2.26 -11.95 -32.73
N LYS A 230 -3.07 -10.89 -32.87
CA LYS A 230 -3.07 -10.06 -34.09
C LYS A 230 -1.75 -9.32 -34.27
N ILE A 231 -1.16 -8.81 -33.20
CA ILE A 231 0.15 -8.14 -33.24
C ILE A 231 1.25 -9.17 -33.60
N LEU A 232 1.23 -10.36 -32.99
CA LEU A 232 2.19 -11.43 -33.23
C LEU A 232 2.15 -11.95 -34.67
N GLN A 233 0.96 -12.06 -35.26
CA GLN A 233 0.77 -12.48 -36.66
C GLN A 233 1.10 -11.39 -37.68
N SER A 234 1.17 -10.13 -37.25
CA SER A 234 1.48 -8.98 -38.12
C SER A 234 2.97 -8.60 -38.17
N LEU A 235 3.79 -9.26 -37.35
CA LEU A 235 5.24 -9.01 -37.30
C LEU A 235 5.96 -10.02 -38.22
N PRO A 236 6.63 -9.58 -39.29
CA PRO A 236 7.45 -10.48 -40.09
C PRO A 236 8.71 -10.89 -39.31
N ASP A 237 9.02 -12.19 -39.34
CA ASP A 237 10.26 -12.82 -38.86
C ASP A 237 10.66 -12.53 -37.40
N PHE A 238 9.80 -12.92 -36.46
CA PHE A 238 10.12 -12.94 -35.03
C PHE A 238 11.39 -13.76 -34.70
N ASP A 239 11.62 -14.88 -35.40
CA ASP A 239 12.81 -15.72 -35.21
C ASP A 239 14.12 -15.05 -35.64
N SER A 240 14.07 -14.12 -36.61
CA SER A 240 15.23 -13.33 -37.06
C SER A 240 15.63 -12.26 -36.02
N LEU A 241 14.64 -11.66 -35.34
CA LEU A 241 14.86 -10.67 -34.29
C LEU A 241 15.46 -11.27 -33.02
N LEU A 242 15.11 -12.52 -32.68
CA LEU A 242 15.64 -13.20 -31.50
C LEU A 242 17.12 -13.60 -31.70
N ASN A 243 17.49 -14.02 -32.91
CA ASN A 243 18.87 -14.38 -33.24
C ASN A 243 19.80 -13.15 -33.24
N ASN A 244 19.33 -11.97 -33.68
CA ASN A 244 20.11 -10.74 -33.66
C ASN A 244 20.36 -10.16 -32.25
N LEU A 245 19.57 -10.52 -31.24
CA LEU A 245 19.85 -10.14 -29.84
C LEU A 245 20.97 -10.96 -29.20
N SER A 246 21.24 -12.17 -29.72
CA SER A 246 22.27 -13.06 -29.19
C SER A 246 23.70 -12.70 -29.63
N GLU A 247 23.85 -11.90 -30.69
CA GLU A 247 25.16 -11.45 -31.22
C GLU A 247 25.63 -10.09 -30.70
N VAL A 248 24.87 -9.42 -29.82
CA VAL A 248 25.30 -8.14 -29.23
C VAL A 248 26.41 -8.39 -28.20
N LYS A 249 27.66 -8.44 -28.67
CA LYS A 249 28.86 -8.36 -27.83
C LYS A 249 29.07 -6.91 -27.38
N PHE A 250 28.76 -6.61 -26.12
CA PHE A 250 29.17 -5.35 -25.49
C PHE A 250 30.69 -5.31 -25.33
N LYS A 251 31.40 -4.69 -26.28
CA LYS A 251 32.80 -4.26 -26.07
C LYS A 251 32.77 -2.95 -25.28
N ILE A 252 33.16 -3.02 -24.00
CA ILE A 252 33.46 -1.84 -23.20
C ILE A 252 34.91 -1.46 -23.53
N ASN A 253 35.11 -0.41 -24.33
CA ASN A 253 36.41 0.25 -24.41
C ASN A 253 36.51 1.22 -23.23
N ILE A 254 37.27 0.84 -22.21
CA ILE A 254 37.71 1.75 -21.16
C ILE A 254 38.94 2.47 -21.73
N THR A 255 38.78 3.73 -22.12
CA THR A 255 39.92 4.63 -22.27
C THR A 255 40.32 5.09 -20.87
N ASP A 256 41.46 4.60 -20.40
CA ASP A 256 42.18 5.16 -19.26
C ASP A 256 42.49 6.63 -19.56
N THR A 257 41.96 7.54 -18.74
CA THR A 257 42.55 8.87 -18.58
C THR A 257 42.89 9.01 -17.11
N ASP A 258 44.14 8.66 -16.84
CA ASP A 258 44.87 8.98 -15.63
C ASP A 258 44.96 10.50 -15.42
N THR A 259 45.13 10.84 -14.14
CA THR A 259 45.83 12.03 -13.61
C THR A 259 45.24 13.41 -13.92
N TYR A 260 44.61 14.00 -12.89
CA TYR A 260 44.68 15.45 -12.68
C TYR A 260 45.44 15.75 -11.39
N ASP A 261 46.68 16.19 -11.59
CA ASP A 261 47.61 16.68 -10.59
C ASP A 261 47.03 17.85 -9.78
N LYS A 262 47.28 17.79 -8.47
CA LYS A 262 47.51 18.99 -7.67
C LYS A 262 48.93 19.46 -8.00
N ASP A 263 49.08 20.70 -8.43
CA ASP A 263 49.94 21.64 -7.71
C ASP A 263 49.91 23.06 -8.30
N THR A 264 49.74 24.01 -7.36
CA THR A 264 50.45 25.29 -7.26
C THR A 264 50.40 26.27 -8.45
N PHE A 265 49.77 27.43 -8.29
CA PHE A 265 50.53 28.70 -8.24
C PHE A 265 49.70 29.85 -7.66
N ASN A 266 50.41 30.66 -6.90
CA ASN A 266 49.95 31.64 -5.94
C ASN A 266 49.99 33.05 -6.56
N LYS A 267 49.27 33.97 -5.91
CA LYS A 267 49.53 35.42 -5.80
C LYS A 267 49.16 36.41 -6.92
N ASP A 268 48.38 37.39 -6.45
CA ASP A 268 48.50 38.84 -6.64
C ASP A 268 48.10 39.48 -7.97
N LYS A 269 46.95 40.17 -7.97
CA LYS A 269 46.90 41.65 -8.01
C LYS A 269 45.50 42.21 -7.76
N LYS A 270 45.47 43.39 -7.15
CA LYS A 270 44.34 44.11 -6.57
C LYS A 270 44.30 45.53 -7.20
N TYR A 271 43.11 46.12 -7.28
CA TYR A 271 42.75 47.52 -7.69
C TYR A 271 42.83 47.83 -9.20
N ASP A 272 41.91 48.57 -9.86
CA ASP A 272 41.10 49.71 -9.41
C ASP A 272 39.86 50.00 -10.32
N LYS A 273 38.85 50.64 -9.73
CA LYS A 273 37.80 51.60 -10.21
C LYS A 273 37.02 51.50 -11.56
N ARG A 274 35.68 51.50 -11.36
CA ARG A 274 34.60 52.42 -11.84
C ARG A 274 34.16 52.51 -13.32
N ASP A 275 32.82 52.50 -13.41
CA ASP A 275 31.87 53.16 -14.31
C ASP A 275 31.51 52.58 -15.69
N ASN A 276 30.25 52.10 -15.71
CA ASN A 276 29.16 52.22 -16.68
C ASN A 276 29.23 51.64 -18.10
N ASP A 277 28.10 51.01 -18.41
CA ASP A 277 27.51 50.71 -19.71
C ASP A 277 28.20 49.69 -20.63
N LYS A 278 27.67 48.46 -20.56
CA LYS A 278 27.19 47.75 -21.76
C LYS A 278 26.25 46.59 -21.40
N LYS A 279 25.07 46.63 -22.03
CA LYS A 279 24.12 45.53 -22.18
C LYS A 279 24.84 44.28 -22.65
N ASP A 280 24.76 43.19 -21.91
CA ASP A 280 24.95 41.85 -22.49
C ASP A 280 23.97 40.83 -21.87
N THR A 281 23.06 40.41 -22.75
CA THR A 281 22.33 39.13 -22.79
C THR A 281 22.05 38.43 -21.44
N LYS A 282 20.90 38.76 -20.85
CA LYS A 282 20.20 37.83 -19.94
C LYS A 282 19.91 36.54 -20.70
N SER A 283 20.79 35.55 -20.57
CA SER A 283 20.52 34.16 -20.91
C SER A 283 19.21 33.77 -20.22
N ASN A 284 18.15 33.67 -21.01
CA ASN A 284 16.85 33.19 -20.60
C ASN A 284 17.02 31.72 -20.14
N LYS A 285 17.32 31.51 -18.85
CA LYS A 285 17.25 30.17 -18.22
C LYS A 285 15.78 29.74 -18.23
N LYS A 286 15.31 29.28 -19.40
CA LYS A 286 13.99 28.65 -19.56
C LYS A 286 13.98 27.43 -18.65
N ASN A 287 13.18 27.47 -17.58
CA ASN A 287 12.96 26.36 -16.66
C ASN A 287 12.81 25.04 -17.45
N LYS A 288 13.78 24.14 -17.31
CA LYS A 288 13.75 22.81 -17.91
C LYS A 288 12.82 21.94 -17.06
N PHE A 289 11.93 21.18 -17.70
CA PHE A 289 11.22 20.11 -17.01
C PHE A 289 12.26 19.17 -16.39
N LYS A 290 12.28 19.08 -15.06
CA LYS A 290 13.19 18.22 -14.32
C LYS A 290 12.33 17.26 -13.51
N GLY A 291 12.41 15.98 -13.85
CA GLY A 291 11.72 14.91 -13.11
C GLY A 291 12.21 14.75 -11.68
N HIS A 292 11.50 13.94 -10.90
CA HIS A 292 11.81 13.68 -9.48
C HIS A 292 12.28 12.22 -9.25
N TRP A 293 13.06 11.67 -10.18
CA TRP A 293 13.69 10.35 -10.05
C TRP A 293 15.02 10.42 -9.30
N ALA A 294 15.89 11.38 -9.64
CA ALA A 294 17.20 11.55 -9.02
C ALA A 294 17.09 11.88 -7.52
N ALA A 295 17.39 10.87 -6.69
CA ALA A 295 17.10 10.87 -5.27
C ALA A 295 17.84 9.74 -4.53
N LEU A 296 18.00 9.92 -3.23
CA LEU A 296 18.25 8.85 -2.27
C LEU A 296 16.94 8.54 -1.56
N ASP A 297 16.41 7.34 -1.79
CA ASP A 297 15.16 6.86 -1.21
C ASP A 297 15.44 5.82 -0.11
N PHE A 298 14.69 5.88 0.99
CA PHE A 298 14.61 4.83 1.99
C PHE A 298 13.41 3.95 1.71
N ILE A 299 13.56 2.63 1.78
CA ILE A 299 12.56 1.65 1.34
C ILE A 299 12.14 0.75 2.50
N PHE A 300 10.87 0.41 2.57
CA PHE A 300 10.30 -0.71 3.30
C PHE A 300 9.80 -1.74 2.29
N SER A 301 9.99 -3.02 2.59
CA SER A 301 9.61 -4.12 1.71
C SER A 301 8.76 -5.15 2.45
N ASN A 302 7.76 -5.67 1.75
CA ASN A 302 6.97 -6.81 2.18
C ASN A 302 6.68 -7.74 0.99
N TYR A 303 6.15 -8.92 1.30
CA TYR A 303 5.56 -9.79 0.29
C TYR A 303 4.11 -9.42 0.03
N ALA A 304 3.69 -9.66 -1.20
CA ALA A 304 2.31 -9.65 -1.63
C ALA A 304 2.08 -10.84 -2.55
N ASP A 305 0.84 -11.30 -2.66
CA ASP A 305 0.42 -12.20 -3.74
C ASP A 305 -0.15 -11.39 -4.93
N LYS A 306 -0.65 -12.08 -5.96
CA LYS A 306 -1.30 -11.47 -7.14
C LYS A 306 -2.58 -10.69 -6.80
N SER A 307 -3.16 -10.91 -5.61
CA SER A 307 -4.36 -10.26 -5.09
C SER A 307 -4.06 -9.11 -4.11
N LEU A 308 -2.77 -8.79 -3.90
CA LEU A 308 -2.24 -7.86 -2.90
C LEU A 308 -2.52 -8.28 -1.45
N SER A 309 -2.69 -9.59 -1.20
CA SER A 309 -2.68 -10.19 0.13
C SER A 309 -1.25 -10.34 0.64
N TYR A 310 -1.05 -10.13 1.93
CA TYR A 310 0.23 -10.31 2.62
C TYR A 310 0.45 -11.74 3.12
N THR A 311 -0.44 -12.68 2.75
CA THR A 311 -0.40 -14.06 3.21
C THR A 311 0.62 -14.87 2.43
N LEU A 312 1.51 -15.55 3.15
CA LEU A 312 2.41 -16.54 2.56
C LEU A 312 1.65 -17.82 2.18
N PRO A 313 2.14 -18.57 1.16
CA PRO A 313 1.67 -19.92 0.90
C PRO A 313 1.91 -20.84 2.11
N ALA A 314 1.05 -21.84 2.29
CA ALA A 314 1.18 -22.81 3.38
C ALA A 314 2.58 -23.45 3.39
N ASN A 315 3.09 -23.74 4.60
CA ASN A 315 4.42 -24.30 4.86
C ASN A 315 5.61 -23.34 4.60
N TYR A 316 5.38 -22.03 4.44
CA TYR A 316 6.45 -21.03 4.31
C TYR A 316 6.46 -19.98 5.42
N ASP A 317 5.72 -20.18 6.52
CA ASP A 317 5.60 -19.22 7.62
C ASP A 317 6.96 -18.77 8.19
N TYR A 318 7.97 -19.65 8.14
CA TYR A 318 9.33 -19.35 8.58
C TYR A 318 10.03 -18.27 7.74
N LEU A 319 9.56 -18.00 6.52
CA LEU A 319 10.02 -16.91 5.65
C LEU A 319 9.17 -15.64 5.77
N ASP A 320 8.23 -15.58 6.72
CA ASP A 320 7.48 -14.36 6.98
C ASP A 320 8.41 -13.19 7.32
N LEU A 321 8.05 -12.01 6.82
CA LEU A 321 8.89 -10.83 6.90
C LEU A 321 8.53 -9.98 8.12
N ASN A 322 9.57 -9.53 8.81
CA ASN A 322 9.44 -8.45 9.77
C ASN A 322 9.42 -7.13 8.99
N PHE A 323 8.23 -6.61 8.70
CA PHE A 323 8.05 -5.42 7.87
C PHE A 323 8.90 -4.22 8.33
N SER A 324 8.88 -3.90 9.63
CA SER A 324 9.63 -2.78 10.19
C SER A 324 11.15 -2.91 10.08
N LYS A 325 11.67 -4.12 9.86
CA LYS A 325 13.10 -4.40 9.69
C LYS A 325 13.48 -4.82 8.27
N SER A 326 12.51 -4.99 7.37
CA SER A 326 12.72 -5.34 5.97
C SER A 326 12.90 -4.07 5.15
N THR A 327 13.98 -3.36 5.45
CA THR A 327 14.24 -2.02 4.92
C THR A 327 15.31 -2.02 3.84
N GLY A 328 15.42 -0.95 3.08
CA GLY A 328 16.39 -0.79 2.01
C GLY A 328 16.72 0.66 1.72
N VAL A 329 17.67 0.85 0.82
CA VAL A 329 18.05 2.16 0.28
C VAL A 329 18.10 2.07 -1.23
N GLN A 330 17.73 3.15 -1.90
CA GLN A 330 17.81 3.26 -3.35
C GLN A 330 18.45 4.59 -3.73
N LEU A 331 19.59 4.51 -4.41
CA LEU A 331 20.30 5.65 -4.97
C LEU A 331 19.99 5.75 -6.46
N ASN A 332 19.16 6.71 -6.83
CA ASN A 332 18.81 7.04 -8.20
C ASN A 332 19.81 8.09 -8.73
N PHE A 333 20.92 7.62 -9.26
CA PHE A 333 22.07 8.47 -9.58
C PHE A 333 22.04 9.10 -10.98
N PHE A 334 21.18 8.61 -11.88
CA PHE A 334 21.04 9.14 -13.25
C PHE A 334 19.59 9.41 -13.60
N GLN A 335 19.32 10.52 -14.27
CA GLN A 335 17.98 10.92 -14.72
C GLN A 335 18.04 11.63 -16.08
N GLN A 336 17.13 11.25 -16.96
CA GLN A 336 16.78 11.95 -18.19
C GLN A 336 15.31 12.39 -18.11
N SER A 337 15.02 13.65 -18.44
CA SER A 337 13.66 14.21 -18.40
C SER A 337 13.27 14.76 -19.77
N ILE A 338 12.18 14.25 -20.33
CA ILE A 338 11.69 14.58 -21.68
C ILE A 338 10.33 15.25 -21.55
N PRO A 339 10.22 16.58 -21.72
CA PRO A 339 8.94 17.28 -21.65
C PRO A 339 8.06 16.95 -22.86
N PHE A 340 6.76 16.75 -22.63
CA PHE A 340 5.78 16.52 -23.70
C PHE A 340 4.96 17.76 -24.04
N ASN A 341 4.88 18.74 -23.14
CA ASN A 341 4.14 19.97 -23.39
C ASN A 341 5.03 21.22 -23.34
N LYS A 342 4.64 22.26 -24.10
CA LYS A 342 5.30 23.59 -24.06
C LYS A 342 5.30 24.18 -22.66
N SER A 343 4.25 23.87 -21.90
CA SER A 343 4.10 24.23 -20.50
C SER A 343 5.09 23.52 -19.57
N ARG A 344 5.74 22.42 -19.96
CA ARG A 344 6.71 21.69 -19.13
C ARG A 344 6.15 21.22 -17.79
N THR A 345 4.87 20.87 -17.78
CA THR A 345 4.17 20.28 -16.62
C THR A 345 3.96 18.79 -16.76
N PHE A 346 4.21 18.24 -17.94
CA PHE A 346 4.05 16.82 -18.22
C PHE A 346 5.19 16.34 -19.09
N GLY A 347 5.72 15.17 -18.76
CA GLY A 347 6.81 14.56 -19.52
C GLY A 347 7.14 13.16 -19.05
N MET A 348 8.08 12.55 -19.75
CA MET A 348 8.64 11.26 -19.40
C MET A 348 9.94 11.43 -18.61
N VAL A 349 10.13 10.61 -17.59
CA VAL A 349 11.33 10.53 -16.76
C VAL A 349 11.86 9.11 -16.83
N THR A 350 13.12 8.97 -17.24
CA THR A 350 13.85 7.71 -17.18
C THR A 350 15.20 7.94 -16.50
N GLY A 351 15.94 6.89 -16.18
CA GLY A 351 17.15 7.03 -15.38
C GLY A 351 17.81 5.72 -15.01
N LEU A 352 18.70 5.76 -14.04
CA LEU A 352 19.25 4.56 -13.41
C LEU A 352 19.23 4.72 -11.89
N GLY A 353 19.08 3.60 -11.19
CA GLY A 353 19.19 3.56 -9.75
C GLY A 353 19.77 2.26 -9.23
N LEU A 354 20.51 2.32 -8.13
CA LEU A 354 20.99 1.16 -7.39
C LEU A 354 20.11 0.98 -6.16
N GLN A 355 19.45 -0.17 -6.06
CA GLN A 355 18.63 -0.53 -4.91
C GLN A 355 19.31 -1.64 -4.11
N CYS A 356 19.40 -1.45 -2.79
CA CYS A 356 19.79 -2.47 -1.82
C CYS A 356 18.59 -2.69 -0.89
N VAL A 357 17.91 -3.84 -1.01
CA VAL A 357 16.71 -4.16 -0.24
C VAL A 357 16.96 -5.36 0.67
N ASN A 358 16.49 -5.28 1.92
CA ASN A 358 16.60 -6.37 2.89
C ASN A 358 15.24 -7.02 3.14
N TYR A 359 15.18 -8.34 3.00
CA TYR A 359 14.10 -9.20 3.46
C TYR A 359 14.50 -9.80 4.81
N THR A 360 14.04 -9.22 5.91
CA THR A 360 14.38 -9.67 7.27
C THR A 360 13.28 -10.57 7.81
N PHE A 361 13.61 -11.80 8.19
CA PHE A 361 12.62 -12.79 8.59
C PHE A 361 12.18 -12.65 10.05
N SER A 362 10.87 -12.71 10.30
CA SER A 362 10.23 -12.63 11.62
C SER A 362 10.61 -13.80 12.51
N GLN A 363 10.57 -15.03 11.97
CA GLN A 363 10.89 -16.26 12.71
C GLN A 363 12.40 -16.52 12.85
N LYS A 364 13.24 -15.71 12.20
CA LYS A 364 14.71 -15.77 12.25
C LYS A 364 15.28 -17.18 11.94
N PRO A 365 14.83 -17.88 10.88
CA PRO A 365 15.35 -19.20 10.53
C PRO A 365 16.85 -19.16 10.19
N ILE A 366 17.57 -20.25 10.47
CA ILE A 366 18.90 -20.45 9.91
C ILE A 366 18.73 -20.92 8.48
N ILE A 367 18.98 -20.03 7.50
CA ILE A 367 18.81 -20.35 6.09
C ILE A 367 20.12 -20.77 5.41
N THR A 368 20.01 -21.61 4.39
CA THR A 368 21.10 -21.86 3.45
C THR A 368 20.54 -22.02 2.05
N ASP A 369 21.36 -21.68 1.07
CA ASP A 369 21.04 -22.02 -0.31
C ASP A 369 21.50 -23.46 -0.62
N SER A 370 20.75 -24.12 -1.50
CA SER A 370 21.01 -25.49 -1.94
C SER A 370 20.57 -25.65 -3.39
N LYS A 371 20.92 -26.78 -4.02
CA LYS A 371 20.40 -27.10 -5.36
C LYS A 371 18.88 -27.19 -5.40
N LEU A 372 18.21 -27.42 -4.27
CA LEU A 372 16.75 -27.49 -4.17
C LEU A 372 16.08 -26.14 -3.91
N GLY A 373 16.84 -25.10 -3.56
CA GLY A 373 16.30 -23.81 -3.19
C GLY A 373 16.80 -23.31 -1.84
N LEU A 374 16.16 -22.26 -1.35
CA LEU A 374 16.36 -21.77 0.00
C LEU A 374 15.78 -22.78 0.99
N ILE A 375 16.63 -23.35 1.83
CA ILE A 375 16.24 -24.34 2.85
C ILE A 375 16.57 -23.84 4.25
N VAL A 376 15.85 -24.35 5.24
CA VAL A 376 16.09 -24.08 6.66
C VAL A 376 16.91 -25.21 7.26
N ILE A 377 17.90 -24.84 8.08
CA ILE A 377 18.68 -25.77 8.89
C ILE A 377 18.11 -25.72 10.30
N ASN A 378 17.62 -26.86 10.79
CA ASN A 378 17.19 -27.00 12.17
C ASN A 378 18.42 -27.32 13.04
N ASP A 379 18.83 -26.34 13.85
CA ASP A 379 19.90 -26.51 14.82
C ASP A 379 19.47 -25.92 16.16
N SER A 380 18.89 -26.76 17.02
CA SER A 380 18.35 -26.38 18.32
C SER A 380 19.39 -25.89 19.32
N THR A 381 20.69 -26.04 19.00
CA THR A 381 21.78 -25.55 19.87
C THR A 381 22.10 -24.07 19.65
N LYS A 382 21.55 -23.44 18.60
CA LYS A 382 21.86 -22.06 18.21
C LYS A 382 20.64 -21.15 18.28
N THR A 383 20.74 -20.09 19.07
CA THR A 383 19.75 -19.01 19.08
C THR A 383 20.11 -17.93 18.05
N VAL A 384 19.17 -17.57 17.17
CA VAL A 384 19.37 -16.57 16.11
C VAL A 384 18.82 -15.20 16.52
N ALA A 385 19.67 -14.18 16.47
CA ALA A 385 19.29 -12.79 16.72
C ALA A 385 18.73 -12.11 15.45
N LYS A 386 19.27 -12.45 14.28
CA LYS A 386 18.86 -11.90 12.98
C LYS A 386 19.08 -12.91 11.87
N SER A 387 18.09 -13.05 11.00
CA SER A 387 18.20 -13.74 9.72
C SER A 387 17.58 -12.86 8.64
N LYS A 388 18.34 -12.58 7.57
CA LYS A 388 17.87 -11.75 6.46
C LYS A 388 18.50 -12.17 5.15
N ILE A 389 17.83 -11.86 4.05
CA ILE A 389 18.38 -11.84 2.70
C ILE A 389 18.49 -10.39 2.24
N THR A 390 19.62 -10.03 1.66
CA THR A 390 19.86 -8.74 1.02
C THR A 390 19.97 -8.97 -0.48
N ALA A 391 19.22 -8.20 -1.26
CA ALA A 391 19.26 -8.21 -2.71
C ALA A 391 19.62 -6.83 -3.24
N ASN A 392 20.58 -6.79 -4.18
CA ASN A 392 21.03 -5.57 -4.83
C ASN A 392 20.61 -5.60 -6.30
N TYR A 393 19.96 -4.53 -6.76
CA TYR A 393 19.47 -4.40 -8.12
C TYR A 393 19.96 -3.10 -8.76
N LEU A 394 20.35 -3.17 -10.03
CA LEU A 394 20.40 -2.00 -10.91
C LEU A 394 19.03 -1.86 -11.58
N GLN A 395 18.43 -0.68 -11.51
CA GLN A 395 17.08 -0.41 -11.98
C GLN A 395 17.04 0.69 -13.05
N LEU A 396 16.10 0.54 -13.97
CA LEU A 396 15.78 1.44 -15.07
C LEU A 396 14.27 1.73 -15.03
N PRO A 397 13.84 2.95 -14.67
CA PRO A 397 12.43 3.33 -14.71
C PRO A 397 12.05 3.98 -16.05
N ILE A 398 10.78 3.89 -16.38
CA ILE A 398 10.12 4.69 -17.40
C ILE A 398 8.84 5.25 -16.78
N LEU A 399 8.86 6.53 -16.42
CA LEU A 399 7.79 7.21 -15.67
C LEU A 399 7.17 8.31 -16.52
N PHE A 400 5.85 8.48 -16.39
CA PHE A 400 5.15 9.67 -16.85
C PHE A 400 4.85 10.54 -15.65
N GLU A 401 5.37 11.75 -15.66
CA GLU A 401 5.32 12.65 -14.51
C GLU A 401 4.57 13.93 -14.85
N TYR A 402 3.58 14.24 -14.02
CA TYR A 402 2.88 15.52 -13.99
C TYR A 402 3.41 16.38 -12.82
N GLN A 403 3.60 17.67 -13.08
CA GLN A 403 4.08 18.66 -12.11
C GLN A 403 3.14 19.87 -12.08
N ALA A 404 2.63 20.21 -10.90
CA ALA A 404 1.82 21.40 -10.69
C ALA A 404 2.67 22.68 -10.75
N LYS A 405 2.18 23.68 -11.49
CA LYS A 405 2.82 25.00 -11.62
C LYS A 405 2.44 26.01 -10.54
N SER A 406 1.36 25.75 -9.84
CA SER A 406 0.84 26.61 -8.78
C SER A 406 1.05 25.92 -7.44
N LYS A 407 1.09 26.70 -6.35
CA LYS A 407 1.15 26.12 -5.01
C LYS A 407 -0.13 25.31 -4.74
N PRO A 408 -0.01 24.13 -4.09
CA PRO A 408 1.24 23.46 -3.72
C PRO A 408 1.93 22.84 -4.96
N TYR A 409 3.26 22.98 -5.04
CA TYR A 409 4.09 22.43 -6.13
C TYR A 409 4.23 20.91 -5.97
N PHE A 410 3.15 20.18 -6.26
CA PHE A 410 3.13 18.73 -6.20
C PHE A 410 3.54 18.11 -7.54
N HIS A 411 4.04 16.87 -7.46
CA HIS A 411 4.33 16.04 -8.61
C HIS A 411 3.79 14.64 -8.40
N ILE A 412 3.37 14.00 -9.48
CA ILE A 412 2.90 12.61 -9.50
C ILE A 412 3.53 11.94 -10.71
N SER A 413 4.16 10.80 -10.49
CA SER A 413 4.81 9.99 -11.52
C SER A 413 4.27 8.57 -11.49
N VAL A 414 3.83 8.04 -12.63
CA VAL A 414 3.38 6.64 -12.75
C VAL A 414 4.11 6.01 -13.92
N GLY A 415 4.55 4.77 -13.74
CA GLY A 415 5.20 4.07 -14.83
C GLY A 415 5.65 2.66 -14.50
N ALA A 416 6.48 2.13 -15.38
CA ALA A 416 7.08 0.82 -15.23
C ALA A 416 8.52 0.96 -14.73
N ILE A 417 9.00 -0.07 -14.04
CA ILE A 417 10.39 -0.18 -13.64
C ILE A 417 10.89 -1.57 -13.95
N GLY A 418 12.09 -1.64 -14.53
CA GLY A 418 12.83 -2.88 -14.76
C GLY A 418 14.13 -2.86 -13.97
N GLY A 419 14.66 -4.03 -13.64
CA GLY A 419 15.92 -4.13 -12.93
C GLY A 419 16.56 -5.51 -13.05
N VAL A 420 17.88 -5.53 -12.87
CA VAL A 420 18.71 -6.73 -12.92
C VAL A 420 19.46 -6.84 -11.60
N MET A 421 19.46 -8.02 -11.02
CA MET A 421 20.18 -8.32 -9.79
C MET A 421 21.68 -8.30 -10.05
N ILE A 422 22.39 -7.52 -9.24
CA ILE A 422 23.86 -7.42 -9.29
C ILE A 422 24.52 -8.19 -8.15
N GLY A 423 23.77 -8.56 -7.11
CA GLY A 423 24.27 -9.43 -6.06
C GLY A 423 23.28 -9.68 -4.94
N SER A 424 23.42 -10.82 -4.27
CA SER A 424 22.54 -11.26 -3.20
C SER A 424 23.30 -12.07 -2.15
N HIS A 425 22.99 -11.83 -0.89
CA HIS A 425 23.57 -12.58 0.22
C HIS A 425 22.59 -12.72 1.37
N ALA A 426 22.70 -13.80 2.13
CA ALA A 426 22.04 -13.99 3.40
C ALA A 426 23.00 -13.63 4.54
N LYS A 427 22.45 -13.00 5.58
CA LYS A 427 23.16 -12.72 6.84
C LYS A 427 22.42 -13.38 8.00
N ILE A 428 23.16 -14.21 8.75
CA ILE A 428 22.69 -14.84 9.97
C ILE A 428 23.58 -14.39 11.13
N LYS A 429 22.95 -13.91 12.20
CA LYS A 429 23.61 -13.47 13.44
C LYS A 429 23.09 -14.29 14.61
N TYR A 430 23.99 -14.96 15.33
CA TYR A 430 23.66 -15.75 16.52
C TYR A 430 23.69 -14.90 17.80
N SER A 431 22.97 -15.34 18.83
CA SER A 431 22.86 -14.65 20.13
C SER A 431 23.95 -15.01 21.14
N THR A 432 24.86 -15.94 20.81
CA THR A 432 25.97 -16.38 21.67
C THR A 432 27.09 -15.31 21.77
N PRO A 433 27.92 -15.33 22.83
CA PRO A 433 28.94 -14.30 23.09
C PRO A 433 29.96 -14.12 21.95
N ASP A 434 30.33 -15.21 21.30
CA ASP A 434 31.11 -15.18 20.07
C ASP A 434 30.18 -14.83 18.89
N LYS A 435 30.12 -13.53 18.59
CA LYS A 435 29.33 -12.89 17.51
C LYS A 435 29.80 -13.36 16.12
N ASN A 436 29.62 -14.63 15.80
CA ASN A 436 29.91 -15.14 14.47
C ASN A 436 28.77 -14.72 13.52
N GLU A 437 29.02 -13.66 12.74
CA GLU A 437 28.19 -13.34 11.58
C GLU A 437 28.58 -14.28 10.45
N LYS A 438 27.60 -14.99 9.87
CA LYS A 438 27.83 -15.78 8.66
C LYS A 438 27.11 -15.12 7.51
N GLU A 439 27.89 -14.75 6.50
CA GLU A 439 27.39 -14.33 5.19
C GLU A 439 27.45 -15.50 4.22
N ARG A 440 26.38 -15.70 3.46
CA ARG A 440 26.27 -16.78 2.47
C ARG A 440 25.69 -16.21 1.19
N SER A 441 26.30 -16.50 0.04
CA SER A 441 25.71 -16.15 -1.25
C SER A 441 24.37 -16.85 -1.44
N ILE A 442 23.39 -16.13 -2.01
CA ILE A 442 22.06 -16.68 -2.32
C ILE A 442 21.84 -16.60 -3.83
N ASN A 443 21.67 -17.75 -4.47
CA ASN A 443 21.37 -17.94 -5.88
C ASN A 443 19.90 -18.31 -6.13
N SER A 444 19.12 -18.57 -5.08
CA SER A 444 17.71 -18.94 -5.14
C SER A 444 16.76 -17.77 -5.46
N LEU A 445 17.24 -16.52 -5.42
CA LEU A 445 16.44 -15.36 -5.81
C LEU A 445 16.28 -15.25 -7.33
N TYR A 446 15.14 -14.72 -7.76
CA TYR A 446 14.89 -14.42 -9.17
C TYR A 446 15.73 -13.21 -9.62
N PRO A 447 16.50 -13.30 -10.72
CA PRO A 447 17.52 -12.31 -11.05
C PRO A 447 16.97 -11.03 -11.70
N PHE A 448 15.71 -11.03 -12.13
CA PHE A 448 15.09 -9.88 -12.78
C PHE A 448 14.00 -9.29 -11.89
N LYS A 449 13.87 -7.98 -11.94
CA LYS A 449 12.83 -7.25 -11.23
C LYS A 449 12.04 -6.43 -12.21
N TYR A 450 10.72 -6.56 -12.23
CA TYR A 450 9.88 -5.69 -13.06
C TYR A 450 8.53 -5.46 -12.41
N GLY A 451 7.99 -4.26 -12.57
CA GLY A 451 6.78 -3.86 -11.88
C GLY A 451 6.24 -2.50 -12.29
N LEU A 452 5.17 -2.11 -11.61
CA LEU A 452 4.62 -0.76 -11.67
C LEU A 452 5.09 0.04 -10.47
N VAL A 453 5.35 1.32 -10.72
CA VAL A 453 5.75 2.28 -9.69
C VAL A 453 4.89 3.53 -9.80
N CYS A 454 4.44 4.00 -8.64
CA CYS A 454 3.77 5.27 -8.44
C CYS A 454 4.61 6.10 -7.48
N ARG A 455 4.87 7.36 -7.82
CA ARG A 455 5.54 8.34 -6.97
C ARG A 455 4.64 9.55 -6.84
N PHE A 456 4.50 10.08 -5.64
CA PHE A 456 3.81 11.35 -5.41
C PHE A 456 4.58 12.17 -4.39
N GLY A 457 4.62 13.48 -4.56
CA GLY A 457 5.43 14.31 -3.70
C GLY A 457 5.11 15.79 -3.79
N ILE A 458 5.71 16.55 -2.88
CA ILE A 458 5.67 18.00 -2.85
C ILE A 458 7.11 18.49 -2.80
N LYS A 459 7.52 19.29 -3.78
CA LYS A 459 8.91 19.76 -3.94
C LYS A 459 9.89 18.57 -3.95
N ASN A 460 10.77 18.48 -2.95
CA ASN A 460 11.85 17.49 -2.89
C ASN A 460 11.47 16.22 -2.10
N LEU A 461 10.33 16.23 -1.41
CA LEU A 461 9.84 15.07 -0.67
C LEU A 461 8.91 14.26 -1.57
N SER A 462 9.18 12.97 -1.72
CA SER A 462 8.34 12.04 -2.46
C SER A 462 8.11 10.76 -1.69
N PHE A 463 6.95 10.16 -1.90
CA PHE A 463 6.60 8.82 -1.50
C PHE A 463 6.55 7.94 -2.75
N THR A 464 7.04 6.72 -2.63
CA THR A 464 7.06 5.73 -3.71
C THR A 464 6.27 4.50 -3.29
N LEU A 465 5.45 3.99 -4.19
CA LEU A 465 4.81 2.68 -4.09
C LEU A 465 5.22 1.88 -5.31
N GLN A 466 5.84 0.73 -5.10
CA GLN A 466 6.29 -0.15 -6.18
C GLN A 466 5.77 -1.56 -5.94
N TYR A 467 5.00 -2.08 -6.91
CA TYR A 467 4.52 -3.45 -6.92
C TYR A 467 5.19 -4.20 -8.06
N ASN A 468 5.94 -5.25 -7.72
CA ASN A 468 6.71 -6.02 -8.67
C ASN A 468 5.98 -7.28 -9.07
N PHE A 469 5.86 -7.53 -10.37
CA PHE A 469 5.24 -8.74 -10.92
C PHE A 469 6.24 -9.91 -11.02
N SER A 470 7.53 -9.62 -10.93
CA SER A 470 8.59 -10.61 -10.82
C SER A 470 8.57 -11.28 -9.42
N PRO A 471 8.61 -12.62 -9.33
CA PRO A 471 8.69 -13.31 -8.04
C PRO A 471 10.00 -13.00 -7.32
N VAL A 472 10.01 -13.12 -5.99
CA VAL A 472 11.24 -12.97 -5.19
C VAL A 472 12.19 -14.14 -5.43
N PHE A 473 11.64 -15.35 -5.54
CA PHE A 473 12.39 -16.59 -5.68
C PHE A 473 12.28 -17.14 -7.10
N LYS A 474 13.31 -17.85 -7.55
CA LYS A 474 13.22 -18.69 -8.75
C LYS A 474 12.17 -19.78 -8.56
N GLU A 475 11.65 -20.29 -9.67
CA GLU A 475 10.70 -21.40 -9.66
C GLU A 475 11.21 -22.57 -8.83
N ASN A 476 10.36 -23.06 -7.91
CA ASN A 476 10.69 -24.15 -6.99
C ASN A 476 11.92 -23.90 -6.08
N LYS A 477 12.34 -22.64 -5.87
CA LYS A 477 13.46 -22.28 -4.97
C LYS A 477 13.05 -21.50 -3.72
N GLY A 478 11.75 -21.29 -3.52
CA GLY A 478 11.15 -20.58 -2.39
C GLY A 478 9.65 -20.36 -2.62
N PRO A 479 8.98 -19.60 -1.76
CA PRO A 479 7.55 -19.30 -1.89
C PRO A 479 7.26 -18.45 -3.12
N GLU A 480 6.08 -18.67 -3.73
CA GLU A 480 5.58 -17.81 -4.82
C GLU A 480 5.03 -16.50 -4.23
N VAL A 481 5.94 -15.54 -4.02
CA VAL A 481 5.62 -14.20 -3.50
C VAL A 481 6.19 -13.11 -4.38
N LEU A 482 5.47 -11.99 -4.41
CA LEU A 482 5.79 -10.79 -5.16
C LEU A 482 6.25 -9.66 -4.22
N PRO A 483 7.32 -8.93 -4.53
CA PRO A 483 7.76 -7.82 -3.69
C PRO A 483 6.86 -6.58 -3.81
N LEU A 484 6.36 -6.11 -2.67
CA LEU A 484 5.70 -4.81 -2.50
C LEU A 484 6.61 -3.87 -1.70
N GLU A 485 6.89 -2.70 -2.26
CA GLU A 485 7.86 -1.76 -1.72
C GLU A 485 7.28 -0.35 -1.54
N PHE A 486 7.59 0.24 -0.39
CA PHE A 486 7.19 1.58 0.00
C PHE A 486 8.43 2.42 0.22
N GLY A 487 8.56 3.54 -0.48
CA GLY A 487 9.72 4.42 -0.43
C GLY A 487 9.40 5.80 0.10
N ILE A 488 10.36 6.43 0.78
CA ILE A 488 10.35 7.84 1.16
C ILE A 488 11.67 8.46 0.69
N THR A 489 11.60 9.57 -0.02
CA THR A 489 12.79 10.31 -0.44
C THR A 489 13.44 11.01 0.75
N LEU A 490 14.69 10.67 1.02
CA LEU A 490 15.53 11.31 2.03
C LEU A 490 16.20 12.57 1.48
N LEU A 491 16.67 12.49 0.22
CA LEU A 491 17.38 13.57 -0.45
C LEU A 491 17.08 13.53 -1.95
N SER A 492 16.79 14.68 -2.54
CA SER A 492 16.63 14.85 -4.00
C SER A 492 17.70 15.81 -4.53
N PHE A 493 18.24 15.54 -5.73
CA PHE A 493 19.36 16.31 -6.30
C PHE A 493 19.19 16.65 -7.78
#